data_AF-A0AB39BRS9-F1
#
_entry.id   AF-A0AB39BRS9-F1
#
_cell.length_a   1.000
_cell.length_b   1.000
_cell.length_c   1.000
_cell.angle_alpha   90.00
_cell.angle_beta   90.00
_cell.angle_gamma   90.00
#
_symmetry.space_group_name_H-M   'P 1'
#
loop_
_entity.id
_entity.type
_entity.pdbx_description
1 polymer ?
#
loop_
_entity_poly.entity_id
_entity_poly.type
_entity_poly.pdbx_seq_one_letter_code
_entity_poly.pdbx_strand_id
1 'polypeptide(L)'
;MALRELFSKLVNNRTETTEKHSDDQLKTRYYKTSKDKAIQAVESVVQSSGWQVKRIEEERGEMIAQPKNGGESLLIATIVTVKPFRTAIDFSCSTGTILPSDFGKSKKIVLALYDRLDQELPFVGSGIGEELL
;
A
#
# COMPACT_ATOMS: atom_id res chain seq x y z
N MET A 1 -17.77 28.12 2.27
CA MET A 1 -16.46 27.91 2.93
C MET A 1 -16.65 27.04 4.16
N ALA A 2 -15.64 26.24 4.47
CA ALA A 2 -15.42 25.43 5.68
C ALA A 2 -16.15 24.09 5.83
N LEU A 3 -17.49 23.99 5.86
CA LEU A 3 -18.11 22.73 6.33
C LEU A 3 -17.94 21.52 5.38
N ARG A 4 -18.17 21.69 4.06
CA ARG A 4 -18.10 20.57 3.09
C ARG A 4 -16.68 20.08 2.81
N GLU A 5 -15.67 20.94 2.95
CA GLU A 5 -14.26 20.54 2.86
C GLU A 5 -13.70 19.97 4.17
N LEU A 6 -14.39 20.19 5.30
CA LEU A 6 -14.08 19.50 6.55
C LEU A 6 -14.57 18.05 6.51
N PHE A 7 -15.75 17.81 5.92
CA PHE A 7 -16.30 16.45 5.75
C PHE A 7 -15.48 15.58 4.78
N SER A 8 -14.86 16.15 3.73
CA SER A 8 -13.97 15.41 2.82
C SER A 8 -12.60 15.06 3.43
N LYS A 9 -12.27 15.63 4.59
CA LYS A 9 -11.10 15.27 5.42
C LYS A 9 -11.44 14.33 6.58
N LEU A 10 -12.70 13.93 6.74
CA LEU A 10 -13.22 13.27 7.94
C LEU A 10 -13.44 11.77 7.80
N VAL A 11 -12.70 11.12 6.91
CA VAL A 11 -12.61 9.65 6.92
C VAL A 11 -11.14 9.24 7.11
N ASN A 12 -10.62 9.49 8.31
CA ASN A 12 -9.32 9.00 8.80
C ASN A 12 -9.35 7.48 9.07
N ASN A 13 -10.17 6.73 8.35
CA ASN A 13 -10.22 5.27 8.45
C ASN A 13 -9.42 4.59 7.32
N ARG A 14 -8.77 5.40 6.47
CA ARG A 14 -7.97 4.96 5.34
C ARG A 14 -6.60 5.64 5.35
N THR A 15 -5.58 4.87 5.00
CA THR A 15 -4.24 5.36 4.66
C THR A 15 -3.92 4.94 3.23
N GLU A 16 -3.38 5.87 2.46
CA GLU A 16 -2.85 5.60 1.11
C GLU A 16 -1.41 6.09 1.03
N THR A 17 -0.60 5.38 0.26
CA THR A 17 0.73 5.82 -0.13
C THR A 17 0.66 6.54 -1.47
N THR A 18 1.47 7.58 -1.63
CA THR A 18 1.51 8.36 -2.88
C THR A 18 2.91 8.88 -3.12
N GLU A 19 3.23 9.16 -4.38
CA GLU A 19 4.55 9.65 -4.77
C GLU A 19 4.97 10.91 -4.00
N LYS A 20 4.06 11.88 -3.88
CA LYS A 20 4.27 13.17 -3.19
C LYS A 20 3.55 13.23 -1.85
N HIS A 21 3.61 12.14 -1.08
CA HIS A 21 3.01 12.10 0.25
C HIS A 21 3.73 13.05 1.22
N SER A 22 2.97 13.71 2.11
CA SER A 22 3.51 14.67 3.11
C SER A 22 4.31 13.99 4.23
N ASP A 23 3.92 12.78 4.60
CA ASP A 23 4.72 11.87 5.43
C ASP A 23 5.64 11.01 4.56
N ASP A 24 6.95 11.13 4.77
CA ASP A 24 8.00 10.43 4.02
C ASP A 24 7.88 8.90 4.10
N GLN A 25 7.33 8.36 5.19
CA GLN A 25 7.16 6.92 5.37
C GLN A 25 6.01 6.34 4.53
N LEU A 26 5.11 7.20 4.05
CA LEU A 26 3.97 6.86 3.19
C LEU A 26 4.19 7.27 1.74
N LYS A 27 5.44 7.57 1.36
CA LYS A 27 5.81 7.73 -0.03
C LYS A 27 5.87 6.38 -0.74
N THR A 28 5.51 6.37 -2.01
CA THR A 28 5.65 5.21 -2.90
C THR A 28 7.04 4.61 -2.79
N ARG A 29 7.14 3.29 -2.59
CA ARG A 29 8.42 2.60 -2.45
C ARG A 29 8.84 1.93 -3.75
N TYR A 30 10.13 2.03 -4.05
CA TYR A 30 10.74 1.49 -5.25
C TYR A 30 11.70 0.36 -4.90
N TYR A 31 11.61 -0.74 -5.63
CA TYR A 31 12.43 -1.92 -5.42
C TYR A 31 13.12 -2.35 -6.72
N LYS A 32 14.32 -2.93 -6.58
CA LYS A 32 15.07 -3.50 -7.70
C LYS A 32 14.58 -4.93 -7.99
N THR A 33 13.49 -5.03 -8.74
CA THR A 33 12.88 -6.31 -9.10
C THR A 33 12.02 -6.20 -10.37
N SER A 34 11.57 -7.33 -10.92
CA SER A 34 10.56 -7.35 -11.99
C SER A 34 9.14 -7.30 -11.40
N LYS A 35 8.13 -6.99 -12.23
CA LYS A 35 6.73 -6.97 -11.81
C LYS A 35 6.29 -8.29 -11.18
N ASP A 36 6.56 -9.40 -11.85
CA ASP A 36 6.10 -10.73 -11.43
C ASP A 36 6.69 -11.13 -10.07
N LYS A 37 7.98 -10.84 -9.86
CA LYS A 37 8.64 -11.08 -8.57
C LYS A 37 8.12 -10.15 -7.48
N ALA A 38 7.80 -8.90 -7.81
CA ALA A 38 7.15 -7.99 -6.86
C ALA A 38 5.76 -8.50 -6.45
N ILE A 39 4.95 -8.97 -7.40
CA ILE A 39 3.62 -9.55 -7.12
C ILE A 39 3.74 -10.72 -6.14
N GLN A 40 4.66 -11.66 -6.41
CA GLN A 40 4.91 -12.81 -5.53
C GLN A 40 5.37 -12.39 -4.12
N ALA A 41 6.28 -11.41 -4.03
CA ALA A 41 6.76 -10.91 -2.75
C ALA A 41 5.64 -10.20 -1.96
N VAL A 42 4.83 -9.36 -2.62
CA VAL A 42 3.68 -8.69 -2.00
C VAL A 42 2.67 -9.73 -1.52
N GLU A 43 2.37 -10.76 -2.32
CA GLU A 43 1.45 -11.82 -1.92
C GLU A 43 1.93 -12.53 -0.65
N SER A 44 3.20 -12.96 -0.65
CA SER A 44 3.83 -13.63 0.50
C SER A 44 3.80 -12.76 1.77
N VAL A 45 4.20 -11.49 1.66
CA VAL A 45 4.21 -10.54 2.79
C VAL A 45 2.79 -10.29 3.30
N VAL A 46 1.83 -10.06 2.42
CA VAL A 46 0.42 -9.82 2.79
C VAL A 46 -0.16 -11.05 3.48
N GLN A 47 0.04 -12.25 2.92
CA GLN A 47 -0.48 -13.49 3.48
C GLN A 47 0.13 -13.86 4.84
N SER A 48 1.43 -13.66 4.99
CA SER A 48 2.14 -13.89 6.27
C SER A 48 1.78 -12.84 7.33
N SER A 49 1.33 -11.65 6.92
CA SER A 49 0.86 -10.57 7.80
C SER A 49 -0.60 -10.73 8.25
N GLY A 50 -1.22 -11.89 8.04
CA GLY A 50 -2.58 -12.18 8.52
C GLY A 50 -3.71 -11.74 7.60
N TRP A 51 -3.41 -11.45 6.33
CA TRP A 51 -4.40 -11.10 5.31
C TRP A 51 -4.66 -12.27 4.34
N GLN A 52 -5.88 -12.36 3.83
CA GLN A 52 -6.27 -13.27 2.78
C GLN A 52 -6.35 -12.49 1.47
N VAL A 53 -5.56 -12.88 0.48
CA VAL A 53 -5.66 -12.34 -0.88
C VAL A 53 -6.95 -12.85 -1.52
N LYS A 54 -7.77 -11.93 -2.02
CA LYS A 54 -9.06 -12.21 -2.65
C LYS A 54 -8.96 -12.22 -4.17
N ARG A 55 -8.10 -11.37 -4.71
CA ARG A 55 -7.90 -11.20 -6.15
C ARG A 55 -6.51 -10.64 -6.44
N ILE A 56 -5.92 -11.12 -7.52
CA ILE A 56 -4.71 -10.56 -8.13
C ILE A 56 -5.06 -10.33 -9.61
N GLU A 57 -4.84 -9.10 -10.10
CA GLU A 57 -4.94 -8.74 -11.51
C GLU A 57 -3.53 -8.44 -12.03
N GLU A 58 -2.80 -9.48 -12.42
CA GLU A 58 -1.37 -9.39 -12.75
C GLU A 58 -1.07 -8.39 -13.88
N GLU A 59 -1.94 -8.32 -14.90
CA GLU A 59 -1.81 -7.38 -16.01
C GLU A 59 -1.84 -5.93 -15.54
N ARG A 60 -2.75 -5.59 -14.60
CA ARG A 60 -2.87 -4.26 -14.01
C ARG A 60 -1.89 -4.03 -12.86
N GLY A 61 -1.35 -5.11 -12.29
CA GLY A 61 -0.49 -5.05 -11.11
C GLY A 61 -1.26 -4.72 -9.85
N GLU A 62 -2.51 -5.16 -9.74
CA GLU A 62 -3.35 -4.86 -8.58
C GLU A 62 -3.60 -6.13 -7.76
N MET A 63 -3.54 -6.01 -6.43
CA MET A 63 -3.87 -7.08 -5.50
C MET A 63 -4.82 -6.57 -4.43
N ILE A 64 -5.88 -7.33 -4.18
CA ILE A 64 -6.89 -7.01 -3.17
C ILE A 64 -6.85 -8.08 -2.08
N ALA A 65 -6.79 -7.65 -0.82
CA ALA A 65 -6.77 -8.52 0.34
C ALA A 65 -7.69 -8.02 1.47
N GLN A 66 -8.14 -8.95 2.30
CA GLN A 66 -8.97 -8.71 3.49
C GLN A 66 -8.39 -9.46 4.69
N PRO A 67 -8.67 -9.06 5.95
CA PRO A 67 -8.17 -9.77 7.12
C PRO A 67 -8.62 -11.24 7.15
N LYS A 68 -7.72 -12.17 7.50
CA LYS A 68 -8.06 -13.61 7.64
C LYS A 68 -9.09 -13.87 8.75
N ASN A 69 -9.05 -13.08 9.82
CA ASN A 69 -9.86 -13.29 11.02
C ASN A 69 -11.26 -12.64 10.92
N GLY A 70 -11.69 -12.25 9.73
CA GLY A 70 -12.89 -11.44 9.53
C GLY A 70 -12.66 -9.95 9.83
N GLY A 71 -13.55 -9.11 9.31
CA GLY A 71 -13.49 -7.65 9.44
C GLY A 71 -13.71 -6.93 8.11
N GLU A 72 -13.98 -5.63 8.20
CA GLU A 72 -14.34 -4.79 7.05
C GLU A 72 -13.15 -4.03 6.46
N SER A 73 -11.92 -4.38 6.88
CA SER A 73 -10.72 -3.74 6.35
C SER A 73 -10.44 -4.23 4.92
N LEU A 74 -10.03 -3.31 4.07
CA LEU A 74 -9.68 -3.58 2.68
C LEU A 74 -8.26 -3.10 2.42
N LEU A 75 -7.40 -3.99 1.94
CA LEU A 75 -6.06 -3.67 1.48
C LEU A 75 -6.01 -3.82 -0.04
N ILE A 76 -5.48 -2.79 -0.70
CA ILE A 76 -5.19 -2.80 -2.13
C ILE A 76 -3.69 -2.50 -2.26
N ALA A 77 -2.98 -3.35 -3.01
CA ALA A 77 -1.60 -3.10 -3.40
C ALA A 77 -1.55 -2.85 -4.91
N THR A 78 -0.80 -1.82 -5.31
CA THR A 78 -0.58 -1.44 -6.71
C THR A 78 0.89 -1.57 -7.04
N ILE A 79 1.22 -2.31 -8.10
CA ILE A 79 2.56 -2.78 -8.43
C ILE A 79 2.84 -2.43 -9.89
N VAL A 80 3.70 -1.44 -10.11
CA VAL A 80 3.95 -0.87 -11.44
C VAL A 80 5.44 -0.89 -11.75
N THR A 81 5.83 -1.51 -12.86
CA THR A 81 7.19 -1.39 -13.35
C THR A 81 7.37 -0.03 -14.02
N VAL A 82 8.28 0.78 -13.50
CA VAL A 82 8.56 2.13 -14.02
C VAL A 82 9.71 2.12 -15.04
N LYS A 83 10.67 1.20 -14.89
CA LYS A 83 11.71 0.89 -15.88
C LYS A 83 12.28 -0.51 -15.65
N PRO A 84 13.14 -1.06 -16.52
CA PRO A 84 13.68 -2.40 -16.34
C PRO A 84 14.30 -2.60 -14.95
N PHE A 85 13.85 -3.66 -14.25
CA PHE A 85 14.26 -3.99 -12.88
C PHE A 85 14.01 -2.88 -11.84
N ARG A 86 12.97 -2.06 -12.04
CA ARG A 86 12.49 -1.07 -11.08
C ARG A 86 10.97 -1.13 -11.03
N THR A 87 10.45 -1.51 -9.87
CA THR A 87 9.02 -1.64 -9.62
C THR A 87 8.63 -0.79 -8.43
N ALA A 88 7.64 0.07 -8.63
CA ALA A 88 6.96 0.83 -7.61
C ALA A 88 5.90 -0.05 -6.94
N ILE A 89 5.77 0.06 -5.61
CA ILE A 89 4.74 -0.61 -4.83
C ILE A 89 4.06 0.42 -3.93
N ASP A 90 2.76 0.56 -4.11
CA ASP A 90 1.87 1.41 -3.33
C ASP A 90 0.79 0.59 -2.62
N PHE A 91 0.30 1.13 -1.51
CA PHE A 91 -0.78 0.54 -0.74
C PHE A 91 -1.89 1.56 -0.47
N SER A 92 -3.12 1.06 -0.51
CA SER A 92 -4.30 1.69 0.08
C SER A 92 -4.89 0.72 1.10
N CYS A 93 -4.99 1.13 2.36
CA CYS A 93 -5.61 0.35 3.41
C CYS A 93 -6.76 1.13 4.05
N SER A 94 -7.97 0.59 4.05
CA SER A 94 -9.10 1.09 4.83
C SER A 94 -9.48 0.09 5.92
N THR A 95 -10.00 0.57 7.05
CA THR A 95 -10.32 -0.29 8.21
C THR A 95 -11.81 -0.57 8.40
N GLY A 96 -12.68 -0.06 7.52
CA GLY A 96 -14.13 -0.30 7.54
C GLY A 96 -14.84 0.18 8.82
N THR A 97 -14.17 0.95 9.68
CA THR A 97 -14.73 1.34 10.98
C THR A 97 -15.77 2.45 10.81
N ILE A 98 -16.92 2.34 11.50
CA ILE A 98 -18.01 3.34 11.55
C ILE A 98 -17.58 4.63 12.29
N LEU A 99 -16.48 4.55 13.05
CA LEU A 99 -15.88 5.68 13.75
C LEU A 99 -15.23 6.68 12.77
N PRO A 100 -15.18 7.98 13.12
CA PRO A 100 -14.55 9.01 12.28
C PRO A 100 -13.05 8.79 12.02
N SER A 101 -12.38 7.93 12.80
CA SER A 101 -10.96 7.61 12.68
C SER A 101 -10.68 6.17 13.10
N ASP A 102 -9.66 5.58 12.49
CA ASP A 102 -9.12 4.27 12.86
C ASP A 102 -7.94 4.33 13.85
N PHE A 103 -7.68 5.51 14.41
CA PHE A 103 -6.57 5.78 15.34
C PHE A 103 -5.19 5.37 14.77
N GLY A 104 -5.01 5.54 13.46
CA GLY A 104 -3.77 5.24 12.74
C GLY A 104 -3.54 3.75 12.50
N LYS A 105 -4.57 2.91 12.65
CA LYS A 105 -4.46 1.47 12.42
C LYS A 105 -4.11 1.14 10.97
N SER A 106 -4.78 1.75 9.98
CA SER A 106 -4.43 1.58 8.56
C SER A 106 -2.98 1.99 8.28
N LYS A 107 -2.52 3.10 8.85
CA LYS A 107 -1.14 3.56 8.71
C LYS A 107 -0.15 2.54 9.27
N LYS A 108 -0.38 2.04 10.48
CA LYS A 108 0.48 1.00 11.09
C LYS A 108 0.54 -0.27 10.23
N ILE A 109 -0.58 -0.67 9.63
CA ILE A 109 -0.64 -1.81 8.71
C ILE A 109 0.25 -1.55 7.49
N VAL A 110 0.07 -0.40 6.82
CA VAL A 110 0.85 -0.05 5.62
C VAL A 110 2.34 -0.02 5.92
N LEU A 111 2.75 0.63 7.01
CA LEU A 111 4.16 0.71 7.39
C LEU A 111 4.75 -0.67 7.71
N ALA A 112 4.02 -1.54 8.42
CA ALA A 112 4.48 -2.89 8.71
C ALA A 112 4.65 -3.76 7.45
N LEU A 113 3.75 -3.62 6.46
CA LEU A 113 3.88 -4.32 5.18
C LEU A 113 5.10 -3.84 4.40
N TYR A 114 5.33 -2.54 4.42
CA TYR A 114 6.51 -1.92 3.83
C TYR A 114 7.81 -2.37 4.48
N ASP A 115 7.90 -2.37 5.80
CA ASP A 115 9.08 -2.85 6.52
C ASP A 115 9.38 -4.33 6.20
N ARG A 116 8.35 -5.15 6.01
CA ARG A 116 8.51 -6.55 5.57
C ARG A 116 9.00 -6.65 4.12
N LEU A 117 8.44 -5.85 3.21
CA LEU A 117 8.88 -5.84 1.82
C LEU A 117 10.33 -5.40 1.65
N ASP A 118 10.80 -4.45 2.46
CA ASP A 118 12.21 -4.04 2.47
C ASP A 118 13.18 -5.16 2.83
N GLN A 119 12.72 -6.18 3.58
CA GLN A 119 13.53 -7.37 3.88
C GLN A 119 13.50 -8.40 2.75
N GLU A 120 12.41 -8.45 1.98
CA GLU A 120 12.20 -9.43 0.90
C GLU A 120 12.75 -8.96 -0.45
N LEU A 121 12.77 -7.65 -0.70
CA LEU A 121 13.15 -7.04 -1.97
C LEU A 121 14.26 -6.00 -1.77
N PRO A 122 15.20 -5.85 -2.73
CA PRO A 122 16.23 -4.82 -2.61
C PRO A 122 15.61 -3.43 -2.76
N PHE A 123 15.48 -2.71 -1.64
CA PHE A 123 14.95 -1.35 -1.58
C PHE A 123 15.86 -0.37 -2.33
N VAL A 124 15.25 0.55 -3.08
CA VAL A 124 15.95 1.56 -3.88
C VAL A 124 15.74 2.96 -3.30
N GLY A 125 14.52 3.27 -2.89
CA GLY A 125 14.16 4.59 -2.37
C GLY A 125 12.64 4.78 -2.32
N SER A 126 12.21 5.91 -1.78
CA SER A 126 10.81 6.30 -1.69
C SER A 126 10.56 7.70 -2.27
N GLY A 127 9.48 7.85 -3.02
CA GLY A 127 9.13 9.14 -3.66
C GLY A 127 10.16 9.64 -4.66
N ILE A 128 10.83 8.72 -5.37
CA ILE A 128 11.88 9.01 -6.38
C ILE A 128 11.40 8.78 -7.81
N GLY A 129 10.09 8.69 -8.04
CA GLY A 129 9.48 8.39 -9.33
C GLY A 129 9.90 9.36 -10.44
N GLU A 130 10.00 10.66 -10.12
CA GLU A 130 10.47 11.68 -11.07
C GLU A 130 11.91 11.45 -11.55
N GLU A 131 12.75 10.79 -10.74
CA GLU A 131 14.14 10.43 -11.10
C GLU A 131 14.22 9.13 -11.93
N LEU A 132 13.12 8.37 -12.00
CA LEU A 132 13.07 7.06 -12.63
C LEU A 132 12.35 7.05 -13.99
N LEU A 133 11.70 8.16 -14.37
CA LEU A 133 11.12 8.44 -15.68
C LEU A 133 12.18 8.96 -16.66
#